data_AF-W1YBY3-F1
#
_entry.id   AF-W1YBY3-F1
#
_cell.length_a   1.000
_cell.length_b   1.000
_cell.length_c   1.000
_cell.angle_alpha   90.00
_cell.angle_beta   90.00
_cell.angle_gamma   90.00
#
_symmetry.space_group_name_H-M   'P 1'
#
loop_
_entity.id
_entity.type
_entity.pdbx_description
1 polymer ?
#
loop_
_entity_poly.entity_id
_entity_poly.type
_entity_poly.pdbx_seq_one_letter_code
_entity_poly.pdbx_strand_id
1 'polypeptide(L)'
;GVVTVKTEPLQITTELPGRTSAYRIAEVRPQVSGIILKRNFKEGSDIEAGVSLYQIDPATYQATYDSAKGDLAKAQAAANIAQLTVNRYQ
;
A
#
# COMPACT_ATOMS: atom_id res chain seq x y z
N GLY A 1 69.78 -28.40 -19.21
CA GLY A 1 69.81 -27.06 -18.60
C GLY A 1 68.92 -27.08 -17.37
N VAL A 2 69.33 -26.42 -16.30
CA VAL A 2 68.55 -26.33 -15.05
C VAL A 2 67.91 -24.96 -14.93
N VAL A 3 66.70 -24.89 -14.38
CA VAL A 3 65.96 -23.63 -14.16
C VAL A 3 65.94 -23.36 -12.66
N THR A 4 66.41 -22.18 -12.24
CA THR A 4 66.44 -21.75 -10.85
C THR A 4 65.14 -21.02 -10.51
N VAL A 5 64.35 -21.55 -9.58
CA VAL A 5 63.08 -20.96 -9.12
C VAL A 5 63.36 -19.94 -8.01
N LYS A 6 62.74 -18.75 -8.09
CA LYS A 6 62.74 -17.73 -7.02
C LYS A 6 61.36 -17.67 -6.36
N THR A 7 61.34 -17.53 -5.04
CA THR A 7 60.11 -17.40 -4.27
C THR A 7 59.69 -15.93 -4.24
N GLU A 8 58.47 -15.64 -4.69
CA GLU A 8 57.83 -14.34 -4.55
C GLU A 8 56.46 -14.50 -3.87
N PRO A 9 56.04 -13.55 -3.02
CA PRO A 9 54.74 -13.61 -2.37
C PRO A 9 53.62 -13.47 -3.39
N LEU A 10 52.85 -14.55 -3.60
CA LEU A 10 51.67 -14.56 -4.45
C LEU A 10 50.42 -14.29 -3.60
N GLN A 11 49.74 -13.18 -3.85
CA GLN A 11 48.43 -12.92 -3.25
C GLN A 11 47.38 -13.79 -3.94
N ILE A 12 46.80 -14.74 -3.21
CA ILE A 12 45.68 -15.54 -3.70
C ILE A 12 44.39 -14.75 -3.44
N THR A 13 43.83 -14.16 -4.49
CA THR A 13 42.51 -13.51 -4.45
C THR A 13 41.44 -14.48 -4.92
N THR A 14 40.32 -14.53 -4.22
CA THR A 14 39.15 -15.32 -4.62
C THR A 14 38.06 -14.36 -5.08
N GLU A 15 37.71 -14.41 -6.36
CA GLU A 15 36.55 -13.69 -6.87
C GLU A 15 35.29 -14.53 -6.64
N LEU A 16 34.31 -13.91 -5.97
CA LEU A 16 33.01 -14.50 -5.70
C LEU A 16 32.00 -13.83 -6.63
N PRO A 17 31.59 -14.46 -7.74
CA PRO A 17 30.57 -13.90 -8.60
C PRO A 17 29.23 -13.87 -7.85
N GLY A 18 28.64 -12.67 -7.72
CA GLY A 18 27.35 -12.46 -7.07
C GLY A 18 26.42 -11.62 -7.93
N ARG A 19 25.11 -11.81 -7.77
CA ARG A 19 24.08 -10.94 -8.35
C ARG A 19 23.31 -10.29 -7.21
N THR A 20 23.05 -8.99 -7.33
CA THR A 20 22.23 -8.27 -6.37
C THR A 20 20.74 -8.55 -6.61
N SER A 21 19.97 -8.61 -5.53
CA SER A 21 18.51 -8.71 -5.56
C SER A 21 17.91 -7.60 -4.71
N ALA A 22 16.67 -7.19 -5.01
CA ALA A 22 15.96 -6.23 -4.18
C ALA A 22 15.82 -6.76 -2.74
N TYR A 23 16.06 -5.89 -1.75
CA TYR A 23 15.97 -6.25 -0.34
C TYR A 23 14.54 -6.61 0.09
N ARG A 24 13.55 -5.92 -0.49
CA ARG A 24 12.13 -6.19 -0.28
C ARG A 24 11.36 -5.84 -1.55
N ILE A 25 10.44 -6.71 -1.93
CA ILE A 25 9.53 -6.51 -3.06
C ILE A 25 8.12 -6.46 -2.48
N ALA A 26 7.36 -5.45 -2.87
CA ALA A 26 5.97 -5.31 -2.50
C ALA A 26 5.14 -5.09 -3.76
N GLU A 27 4.03 -5.82 -3.87
CA GLU A 27 3.09 -5.67 -4.98
C GLU A 27 2.02 -4.65 -4.61
N VAL A 28 1.82 -3.64 -5.46
CA VAL A 28 0.76 -2.65 -5.28
C VAL A 28 -0.51 -3.19 -5.94
N ARG A 29 -1.52 -3.55 -5.14
CA ARG A 29 -2.80 -4.10 -5.60
C ARG A 29 -3.97 -3.23 -5.14
N PRO A 30 -4.96 -2.94 -6.01
CA PRO A 30 -6.15 -2.23 -5.59
C PRO A 30 -6.97 -3.08 -4.62
N GLN A 31 -7.44 -2.48 -3.52
CA GLN A 31 -8.31 -3.12 -2.52
C GLN A 31 -9.81 -2.90 -2.82
N VAL A 32 -10.10 -1.98 -3.74
CA VAL A 32 -11.47 -1.65 -4.16
C VAL A 32 -11.52 -1.57 -5.69
N SER A 33 -12.65 -1.96 -6.27
CA SER A 33 -12.87 -1.91 -7.71
C SER A 33 -13.13 -0.48 -8.18
N GLY A 34 -12.75 -0.14 -9.41
CA GLY A 34 -13.09 1.16 -9.98
C GLY A 34 -12.15 1.56 -11.11
N ILE A 35 -12.37 2.77 -11.62
CA ILE A 35 -11.55 3.35 -12.69
C ILE A 35 -10.40 4.15 -12.05
N ILE A 36 -9.19 3.93 -12.56
CA ILE A 36 -8.02 4.71 -12.17
C ILE A 36 -8.15 6.10 -12.81
N LEU A 37 -8.38 7.11 -11.97
CA LEU A 37 -8.48 8.51 -12.39
C LEU A 37 -7.08 9.11 -12.63
N LYS A 38 -6.11 8.75 -11.79
CA LYS A 38 -4.76 9.30 -11.88
C LYS A 38 -3.70 8.33 -11.38
N ARG A 39 -2.55 8.35 -12.06
CA ARG A 39 -1.28 7.79 -11.57
C ARG A 39 -0.43 8.93 -11.03
N ASN A 40 -0.07 8.85 -9.76
CA ASN A 40 0.54 9.96 -9.00
C ASN A 40 2.06 9.84 -8.85
N PHE A 41 2.69 8.86 -9.49
CA PHE A 41 4.14 8.66 -9.47
C PHE A 41 4.70 8.53 -10.90
N LYS A 42 6.01 8.75 -11.04
CA LYS A 42 6.75 8.49 -12.27
C LYS A 42 7.36 7.09 -12.20
N GLU A 43 7.29 6.34 -13.29
CA GLU A 43 7.90 5.01 -13.33
C GLU A 43 9.43 5.14 -13.13
N GLY A 44 9.97 4.35 -12.20
CA GLY A 44 11.38 4.37 -11.84
C GLY A 44 11.81 5.45 -10.83
N SER A 45 10.89 6.25 -10.28
CA SER A 45 11.22 7.17 -9.17
C SER A 45 11.14 6.49 -7.81
N ASP A 46 11.95 6.93 -6.86
CA ASP A 46 11.78 6.57 -5.45
C ASP A 46 10.45 7.11 -4.91
N ILE A 47 9.76 6.29 -4.11
CA ILE A 47 8.49 6.62 -3.49
C ILE A 47 8.55 6.35 -1.99
N GLU A 48 7.89 7.19 -1.21
CA GLU A 48 7.74 7.00 0.23
C GLU A 48 6.50 6.15 0.55
N ALA A 49 6.56 5.40 1.65
CA ALA A 49 5.43 4.61 2.11
C ALA A 49 4.25 5.51 2.51
N GLY A 50 3.04 5.11 2.11
CA GLY A 50 1.80 5.85 2.42
C GLY A 50 1.42 6.94 1.40
N VAL A 51 2.29 7.25 0.44
CA VAL A 51 1.95 8.16 -0.67
C VAL A 51 0.90 7.50 -1.57
N SER A 52 -0.13 8.26 -1.96
CA SER A 52 -1.11 7.81 -2.94
C SER A 52 -0.44 7.60 -4.29
N LEU A 53 -0.25 6.33 -4.68
CA LEU A 53 0.33 5.95 -5.96
C LEU A 53 -0.71 6.00 -7.09
N TYR A 54 -1.94 5.60 -6.78
CA TYR A 54 -3.06 5.59 -7.70
C TYR A 54 -4.29 6.20 -7.03
N GLN A 55 -5.01 7.02 -7.77
CA GLN A 55 -6.31 7.52 -7.37
C GLN A 55 -7.40 6.77 -8.15
N ILE A 56 -8.23 6.02 -7.45
CA ILE A 56 -9.49 5.49 -8.00
C ILE A 56 -10.53 6.61 -7.93
N ASP A 57 -11.41 6.70 -8.93
CA ASP A 57 -12.52 7.66 -8.94
C ASP A 57 -13.38 7.49 -7.67
N PRO A 58 -13.40 8.50 -6.77
CA PRO A 58 -14.07 8.40 -5.49
C PRO A 58 -15.56 8.74 -5.58
N ALA A 59 -16.10 9.20 -6.72
CA ALA A 59 -17.44 9.79 -6.78
C ALA A 59 -18.55 8.85 -6.27
N THR A 60 -18.54 7.59 -6.72
CA THR A 60 -19.51 6.57 -6.30
C THR A 60 -19.31 6.16 -4.83
N TYR A 61 -18.06 6.07 -4.39
CA TYR A 61 -17.70 5.78 -3.00
C TYR A 61 -18.16 6.87 -2.04
N GLN A 62 -17.95 8.14 -2.41
CA GLN A 62 -18.36 9.31 -1.64
C GLN A 62 -19.89 9.37 -1.55
N ALA A 63 -20.59 9.23 -2.68
CA ALA A 63 -22.05 9.22 -2.70
C ALA A 63 -22.64 8.08 -1.83
N THR A 64 -22.03 6.90 -1.86
CA THR A 64 -22.44 5.75 -1.03
C THR A 64 -22.20 6.02 0.45
N TYR A 65 -21.04 6.59 0.79
CA TYR A 65 -20.71 6.97 2.17
C TYR A 65 -21.70 8.00 2.73
N ASP A 66 -22.01 9.05 1.97
CA ASP A 66 -22.94 10.09 2.39
C ASP A 66 -24.36 9.54 2.55
N SER A 67 -24.77 8.63 1.66
CA SER A 67 -26.06 7.93 1.76
C SER A 67 -26.14 7.09 3.04
N ALA A 68 -25.11 6.27 3.31
CA ALA A 68 -25.03 5.44 4.51
C ALA A 68 -25.05 6.28 5.81
N LYS A 69 -24.36 7.43 5.80
CA LYS A 69 -24.39 8.38 6.92
C LYS A 69 -25.78 8.97 7.13
N GLY A 70 -26.49 9.30 6.05
CA GLY A 70 -27.87 9.77 6.11
C GLY A 70 -28.82 8.73 6.70
N ASP A 71 -28.68 7.48 6.29
CA ASP A 71 -29.51 6.38 6.80
C ASP A 71 -29.22 6.08 8.28
N LEU A 72 -27.96 6.15 8.69
CA LEU A 72 -27.58 6.05 10.11
C LEU A 72 -28.23 7.16 10.94
N ALA A 73 -28.22 8.41 10.46
CA ALA A 73 -28.83 9.54 11.17
C ALA A 73 -30.35 9.38 11.31
N LYS A 74 -31.03 8.93 10.24
CA LYS A 74 -32.46 8.62 10.28
C LYS A 74 -32.77 7.50 11.27
N ALA A 75 -32.00 6.42 11.23
CA ALA A 75 -32.19 5.28 12.13
C ALA A 75 -31.98 5.68 13.59
N GLN A 76 -30.95 6.49 13.88
CA GLN A 76 -30.68 6.99 15.23
C GLN A 76 -31.82 7.88 15.75
N ALA A 77 -32.36 8.75 14.90
CA ALA A 77 -33.50 9.58 15.26
C ALA A 77 -34.75 8.72 15.52
N ALA A 78 -35.05 7.75 14.65
CA ALA A 78 -36.17 6.84 14.84
C ALA A 78 -36.05 6.02 16.14
N ALA A 79 -34.86 5.52 16.44
CA ALA A 79 -34.58 4.80 17.68
C ALA A 79 -34.80 5.68 18.92
N ASN A 80 -34.36 6.94 18.87
CA ASN A 80 -34.58 7.89 19.96
C ASN A 80 -36.08 8.15 20.20
N ILE A 81 -36.86 8.38 19.14
CA ILE A 81 -38.31 8.58 19.24
C ILE A 81 -39.02 7.32 19.79
N ALA A 82 -38.60 6.14 19.34
CA ALA A 82 -39.12 4.88 19.84
C ALA A 82 -38.84 4.72 21.35
N GLN A 83 -37.61 5.04 21.78
CA GLN A 83 -37.23 5.00 23.20
C GLN A 83 -38.06 5.96 24.06
N LEU A 84 -38.26 7.20 23.61
CA LEU A 84 -39.11 8.17 24.32
C LEU A 84 -40.56 7.69 24.43
N THR A 85 -41.05 7.00 23.42
CA THR A 85 -42.41 6.45 23.43
C THR A 85 -42.55 5.30 24.42
N VAL A 86 -41.56 4.40 24.50
CA VAL A 86 -41.52 3.34 25.51
C VAL A 86 -41.49 3.93 26.92
N ASN A 87 -40.60 4.88 27.17
CA ASN A 87 -40.46 5.52 28.49
C ASN A 87 -41.75 6.24 28.95
N ARG A 88 -42.59 6.69 28.01
CA ARG A 88 -43.84 7.38 28.32
C ARG A 88 -44.98 6.43 28.70
N TYR A 89 -44.94 5.18 28.23
CA TYR A 89 -45.95 4.17 28.50
C TYR A 89 -45.59 3.24 29.67
N GLN A 90 -44.38 3.39 30.22
CA GLN A 90 -43.95 2.80 31.48
C GLN A 90 -44.23 3.76 32.64
#